data_AF-A0A420VYG9-F1
#
_entry.id   AF-A0A420VYG9-F1
#
_cell.length_a   1.000
_cell.length_b   1.000
_cell.length_c   1.000
_cell.angle_alpha   90.00
_cell.angle_beta   90.00
_cell.angle_gamma   90.00
#
_symmetry.space_group_name_H-M   'P 1'
#
loop_
_entity.id
_entity.type
_entity.pdbx_description
1 polymer ?
#
loop_
_entity_poly.entity_id
_entity_poly.type
_entity_poly.pdbx_seq_one_letter_code
_entity_poly.pdbx_strand_id
1 'polypeptide(L)'
;MEKIETSDKIDEKVGCSTEKAMKVILALKEVEESKRNLDSLTDHKANISFIIDSLKQDGTELYSLTVGYNNEERFEPYYHFYLNKSDCKNIQIMDIVSGEYLSLANWRSQNPD
;
A
#
# COMPACT_ATOMS: atom_id res chain seq x y z
N MET A 1 0.36 -0.76 -53.33
CA MET A 1 1.17 -0.93 -52.11
C MET A 1 1.53 0.45 -51.64
N GLU A 2 0.89 0.92 -50.59
CA GLU A 2 1.34 2.10 -49.85
C GLU A 2 1.22 1.73 -48.39
N LYS A 3 2.38 1.54 -47.74
CA LYS A 3 2.49 1.39 -46.30
C LYS A 3 2.46 2.80 -45.71
N ILE A 4 1.55 3.04 -44.78
CA ILE A 4 1.71 4.12 -43.81
C ILE A 4 1.84 3.44 -42.45
N GLU A 5 3.09 3.31 -42.03
CA GLU A 5 3.47 3.13 -40.64
C GLU A 5 3.34 4.49 -39.95
N THR A 6 2.58 4.52 -38.86
CA THR A 6 2.93 5.34 -37.69
C THR A 6 2.28 4.68 -36.48
N SER A 7 3.05 3.81 -35.82
CA SER A 7 2.80 3.40 -34.45
C SER A 7 3.30 4.54 -33.56
N ASP A 8 2.40 5.46 -33.24
CA ASP A 8 2.57 6.26 -32.05
C ASP A 8 2.32 5.34 -30.86
N LYS A 9 3.41 4.78 -30.32
CA LYS A 9 3.38 4.21 -28.97
C LYS A 9 3.11 5.37 -28.01
N ILE A 10 1.84 5.57 -27.69
CA ILE A 10 1.44 6.29 -26.49
C ILE A 10 2.01 5.45 -25.35
N ASP A 11 3.08 5.92 -24.73
CA ASP A 11 3.50 5.47 -23.41
C ASP A 11 2.33 5.81 -22.47
N GLU A 12 1.36 4.90 -22.36
CA GLU A 12 0.39 4.95 -21.27
C GLU A 12 1.23 4.97 -20.01
N LYS A 13 1.19 6.09 -19.27
CA LYS A 13 1.52 6.06 -17.85
C LYS A 13 0.56 5.05 -17.24
N VAL A 14 0.98 3.79 -17.15
CA VAL A 14 0.24 2.75 -16.48
C VAL A 14 0.19 3.17 -15.02
N GLY A 15 -0.94 3.74 -14.62
CA GLY A 15 -1.19 4.18 -13.27
C GLY A 15 -0.94 3.06 -12.26
N CYS A 16 -0.86 3.42 -10.99
CA CYS A 16 -0.82 2.44 -9.93
C CYS A 16 -2.14 1.67 -9.90
N SER A 17 -2.13 0.38 -10.25
CA SER A 17 -3.27 -0.49 -10.03
C SER A 17 -3.36 -0.89 -8.56
N THR A 18 -4.55 -1.29 -8.11
CA THR A 18 -4.76 -1.76 -6.73
C THR A 18 -3.88 -2.96 -6.40
N GLU A 19 -3.70 -3.89 -7.33
CA GLU A 19 -2.82 -5.05 -7.14
C GLU A 19 -1.35 -4.64 -6.99
N LYS A 20 -0.89 -3.66 -7.79
CA LYS A 20 0.46 -3.12 -7.69
C LYS A 20 0.67 -2.38 -6.37
N ALA A 21 -0.33 -1.60 -5.93
CA ALA A 21 -0.33 -0.95 -4.63
C ALA A 21 -0.19 -1.96 -3.49
N MET A 22 -1.01 -3.02 -3.47
CA MET A 22 -0.94 -4.09 -2.46
C MET A 22 0.44 -4.77 -2.44
N LYS A 23 1.00 -5.08 -3.62
CA LYS A 23 2.34 -5.67 -3.72
C LYS A 23 3.44 -4.77 -3.15
N VAL A 24 3.37 -3.46 -3.42
CA VAL A 24 4.29 -2.47 -2.86
C VAL A 24 4.19 -2.43 -1.34
N ILE A 25 2.97 -2.39 -0.80
CA ILE A 25 2.74 -2.35 0.66
C ILE A 25 3.15 -3.68 1.34
N LEU A 26 2.86 -4.84 0.73
CA LEU A 26 3.27 -6.15 1.25
C LEU A 26 4.79 -6.34 1.32
N ALA A 27 5.55 -5.64 0.46
CA ALA A 27 7.00 -5.72 0.41
C ALA A 27 7.70 -4.81 1.42
N LEU A 28 6.95 -4.02 2.20
CA LEU A 28 7.51 -3.19 3.25
C LEU A 28 7.95 -4.06 4.44
N LYS A 29 9.14 -3.79 5.00
CA LYS A 29 9.71 -4.58 6.10
C LYS A 29 8.76 -4.74 7.30
N GLU A 30 8.08 -3.65 7.67
CA GLU A 30 7.13 -3.61 8.79
C GLU A 30 5.89 -4.49 8.53
N VAL A 31 5.42 -4.56 7.29
CA VAL A 31 4.28 -5.42 6.90
C VAL A 31 4.73 -6.88 6.79
N GLU A 32 5.93 -7.12 6.26
CA GLU A 32 6.50 -8.45 6.16
C GLU A 32 6.75 -9.06 7.55
N GLU A 33 7.19 -8.26 8.52
CA GLU A 33 7.33 -8.68 9.91
C GLU A 33 5.98 -9.03 10.55
N SER A 34 4.97 -8.16 10.42
CA SER A 34 3.62 -8.47 10.89
C SER A 34 3.06 -9.73 10.23
N LYS A 35 3.36 -9.96 8.94
CA LYS A 35 3.00 -11.19 8.23
C LYS A 35 3.67 -12.42 8.84
N ARG A 36 4.99 -12.38 9.08
CA ARG A 36 5.73 -13.48 9.72
C ARG A 36 5.19 -13.80 11.12
N ASN A 37 4.91 -12.76 11.90
CA ASN A 37 4.35 -12.92 13.24
C ASN A 37 2.95 -13.54 13.18
N LEU A 38 2.08 -13.05 12.29
CA LEU A 38 0.75 -13.63 12.09
C LEU A 38 0.81 -15.09 11.65
N ASP A 39 1.66 -15.40 10.69
CA ASP A 39 1.88 -16.76 10.18
C ASP A 39 2.31 -17.71 11.30
N SER A 40 3.26 -17.28 12.15
CA SER A 40 3.70 -18.05 13.32
C SER A 40 2.60 -18.21 14.39
N LEU A 41 1.82 -17.16 14.66
CA LEU A 41 0.78 -17.18 15.71
C LEU A 41 -0.44 -18.02 15.33
N THR A 42 -0.63 -18.27 14.03
CA THR A 42 -1.82 -18.94 13.51
C THR A 42 -1.53 -20.32 12.94
N ASP A 43 -0.36 -20.89 13.21
CA ASP A 43 0.11 -22.15 12.60
C ASP A 43 -0.06 -22.14 11.06
N HIS A 44 0.34 -21.05 10.41
CA HIS A 44 0.25 -20.84 8.96
C HIS A 44 -1.18 -20.80 8.39
N LYS A 45 -2.20 -20.58 9.23
CA LYS A 45 -3.61 -20.58 8.79
C LYS A 45 -4.12 -19.20 8.38
N ALA A 46 -3.41 -18.12 8.73
CA ALA A 46 -3.81 -16.76 8.42
C ALA A 46 -2.82 -16.06 7.49
N ASN A 47 -3.30 -15.01 6.82
CA ASN A 47 -2.49 -14.16 5.97
C ASN A 47 -2.92 -12.69 6.14
N ILE A 48 -2.06 -11.79 5.68
CA ILE A 48 -2.37 -10.36 5.63
C ILE A 48 -3.57 -10.12 4.71
N SER A 49 -4.50 -9.31 5.19
CA SER A 49 -5.68 -8.85 4.49
C SER A 49 -5.64 -7.33 4.32
N PHE A 50 -6.36 -6.83 3.33
CA PHE A 50 -6.43 -5.42 3.01
C PHE A 50 -7.87 -4.91 3.03
N ILE A 51 -8.07 -3.72 3.58
CA ILE A 51 -9.21 -2.85 3.25
C ILE A 51 -8.65 -1.73 2.38
N ILE A 52 -9.24 -1.53 1.21
CA ILE A 52 -8.76 -0.55 0.23
C ILE A 52 -9.89 0.38 -0.16
N ASP A 53 -9.62 1.67 -0.05
CA ASP A 53 -10.48 2.73 -0.52
C ASP A 53 -9.66 3.79 -1.28
N SER A 54 -10.30 4.90 -1.63
CA SER A 54 -9.76 5.99 -2.40
C SER A 54 -10.06 7.31 -1.72
N LEU A 55 -9.09 8.21 -1.68
CA LEU A 55 -9.33 9.60 -1.29
C LEU A 55 -8.65 10.56 -2.26
N LYS A 56 -9.04 11.83 -2.15
CA LYS A 56 -8.38 12.94 -2.83
C LYS A 56 -7.84 13.91 -1.79
N GLN A 57 -6.53 14.14 -1.82
CA GLN A 57 -5.84 15.06 -0.93
C GLN A 57 -5.00 16.02 -1.78
N ASP A 58 -5.19 17.33 -1.60
CA ASP A 58 -4.46 18.39 -2.32
C ASP A 58 -4.45 18.21 -3.84
N GLY A 59 -5.57 17.76 -4.40
CA GLY A 59 -5.71 17.49 -5.84
C GLY A 59 -5.14 16.15 -6.31
N THR A 60 -4.45 15.40 -5.45
CA THR A 60 -3.85 14.09 -5.76
C THR A 60 -4.79 12.97 -5.36
N GLU A 61 -5.01 12.00 -6.25
CA GLU A 61 -5.74 10.77 -5.91
C GLU A 61 -4.82 9.75 -5.23
N LEU A 62 -5.24 9.27 -4.07
CA LEU A 62 -4.51 8.33 -3.24
C LEU A 62 -5.33 7.07 -3.00
N TYR A 63 -4.65 5.93 -2.93
CA TYR A 63 -5.18 4.76 -2.26
C TYR A 63 -5.12 4.95 -0.74
N SER A 64 -6.20 4.59 -0.05
CA SER A 64 -6.25 4.40 1.40
C SER A 64 -6.15 2.90 1.65
N LEU A 65 -5.07 2.42 2.26
CA LEU A 65 -4.84 0.99 2.49
C LEU A 65 -4.73 0.70 3.98
N THR A 66 -5.70 -0.02 4.54
CA THR A 66 -5.56 -0.65 5.86
C THR A 66 -5.02 -2.06 5.67
N VAL A 67 -3.89 -2.35 6.31
CA VAL A 67 -3.25 -3.66 6.34
C VAL A 67 -3.53 -4.30 7.69
N GLY A 68 -3.95 -5.57 7.71
CA GLY A 68 -4.30 -6.22 8.97
C GLY A 68 -4.60 -7.71 8.83
N TYR A 69 -5.21 -8.26 9.87
CA TYR A 69 -5.70 -9.64 9.90
C TYR A 69 -7.22 -9.65 9.96
N ASN A 70 -7.86 -10.35 9.02
CA ASN A 70 -9.31 -10.54 9.01
C ASN A 70 -9.65 -11.87 9.67
N ASN A 71 -10.17 -11.83 10.90
CA ASN A 71 -10.66 -13.02 11.60
C ASN A 71 -12.19 -13.14 11.49
N GLU A 72 -12.78 -14.15 12.12
CA GLU A 72 -14.22 -14.41 12.05
C GLU A 72 -15.07 -13.32 12.71
N GLU A 73 -14.52 -12.58 13.67
CA GLU A 73 -15.23 -11.55 14.43
C GLU A 73 -15.05 -10.14 13.85
N ARG A 74 -13.81 -9.80 13.47
CA ARG A 74 -13.43 -8.43 13.06
C ARG A 74 -12.13 -8.39 12.25
N PHE A 75 -11.92 -7.23 11.64
CA PHE A 75 -10.65 -6.85 11.05
C PHE A 75 -9.75 -6.19 12.09
N GLU A 76 -8.55 -6.75 12.30
CA GLU A 76 -7.51 -6.22 13.19
C GLU A 76 -6.49 -5.42 12.39
N PRO A 77 -6.49 -4.08 12.44
CA PRO A 77 -5.56 -3.27 11.68
C PRO A 77 -4.16 -3.30 12.31
N TYR A 78 -3.14 -3.41 11.47
CA TYR A 78 -1.73 -3.26 11.84
C TYR A 78 -1.20 -1.90 11.44
N TYR A 79 -1.44 -1.50 10.19
CA TYR A 79 -0.97 -0.23 9.63
C TYR A 79 -2.02 0.37 8.70
N HIS A 80 -1.98 1.68 8.56
CA HIS A 80 -2.77 2.40 7.58
C HIS A 80 -1.86 3.28 6.71
N PHE A 81 -2.00 3.17 5.40
CA PHE A 81 -1.15 3.83 4.42
C PHE A 81 -1.94 4.70 3.45
N TYR A 82 -1.30 5.77 2.98
CA TYR A 82 -1.65 6.43 1.73
C TYR A 82 -0.60 6.17 0.66
N LEU A 83 -1.07 5.95 -0.57
CA LEU A 83 -0.20 5.69 -1.72
C LEU A 83 -0.72 6.39 -2.97
N ASN A 84 0.16 7.06 -3.71
CA ASN A 84 -0.23 7.80 -4.91
C ASN A 84 -0.71 6.85 -6.03
N LYS A 85 -1.94 7.07 -6.52
CA LYS A 85 -2.54 6.27 -7.58
C LYS A 85 -1.88 6.44 -8.94
N SER A 86 -1.11 7.50 -9.16
CA SER A 86 -0.46 7.76 -10.44
C SER A 86 0.81 6.93 -10.65
N ASP A 87 1.55 6.58 -9.58
CA ASP A 87 2.89 6.00 -9.71
C ASP A 87 3.27 4.93 -8.66
N CYS A 88 2.42 4.65 -7.67
CA CYS A 88 2.72 3.80 -6.51
C CYS A 88 3.92 4.28 -5.67
N LYS A 89 4.19 5.58 -5.65
CA LYS A 89 5.28 6.17 -4.86
C LYS A 89 4.73 7.08 -3.76
N ASN A 90 5.64 7.63 -2.96
CA ASN A 90 5.34 8.56 -1.88
C ASN A 90 4.39 7.94 -0.84
N ILE A 91 4.77 6.75 -0.35
CA ILE A 91 4.04 6.06 0.71
C ILE A 91 4.04 6.96 1.96
N GLN A 92 2.84 7.21 2.47
CA GLN A 92 2.63 7.79 3.78
C GLN A 92 2.04 6.74 4.70
N ILE A 93 2.36 6.82 5.98
CA ILE A 93 1.87 5.91 7.02
C ILE A 93 1.30 6.74 8.16
N MET A 94 0.18 6.28 8.70
CA MET A 94 -0.45 6.89 9.87
C MET A 94 0.40 6.59 11.11
N ASP A 95 0.97 7.63 11.71
CA ASP A 95 1.57 7.53 13.03
C ASP A 95 0.46 7.57 14.09
N ILE A 96 0.28 6.46 14.82
CA ILE A 96 -0.80 6.33 15.79
C ILE A 96 -0.62 7.20 17.03
N VAL A 97 0.61 7.66 17.30
CA VAL A 97 0.92 8.48 18.48
C VAL A 97 0.53 9.93 18.24
N SER A 98 0.98 10.51 17.13
CA SER A 98 0.64 11.89 16.74
C SER A 98 -0.73 12.01 16.06
N GLY A 99 -1.22 10.94 15.43
CA GLY A 99 -2.41 10.97 14.57
C GLY A 99 -2.14 11.55 13.17
N GLU A 100 -0.88 11.85 12.82
CA GLU A 100 -0.51 12.42 11.52
C GLU A 100 -0.09 11.35 10.51
N TYR A 101 -0.22 11.68 9.22
CA TYR A 101 0.36 10.87 8.14
C TYR A 101 1.76 11.38 7.83
N LEU A 102 2.77 10.56 8.13
CA LEU A 102 4.16 10.85 7.87
C LEU A 102 4.61 10.17 6.58
N SER A 103 5.63 10.71 5.91
CA SER A 103 6.34 9.94 4.90
C SER A 103 6.90 8.67 5.54
N LEU A 104 6.95 7.57 4.80
CA LEU A 104 7.45 6.31 5.34
C LEU A 104 8.88 6.41 5.91
N ALA A 105 9.73 7.24 5.29
CA ALA A 105 11.07 7.49 5.79
C ALA A 105 11.07 8.23 7.14
N ASN A 106 10.20 9.24 7.31
CA ASN A 106 10.09 9.98 8.56
C ASN A 106 9.48 9.12 9.68
N TRP A 107 8.53 8.26 9.37
CA TRP A 107 7.98 7.33 10.35
C TRP A 107 9.04 6.34 10.84
N ARG A 108 9.85 5.78 9.93
CA ARG A 108 10.95 4.85 10.26
C ARG A 108 12.07 5.49 11.07
N SER A 109 12.32 6.80 10.93
CA SER A 109 13.31 7.47 11.78
C SER A 109 12.84 7.65 13.23
N GLN A 110 11.53 7.60 13.45
CA GLN A 110 10.89 7.66 14.78
C GLN A 110 10.59 6.27 15.36
N ASN A 111 10.49 5.26 14.50
CA ASN A 111 10.24 3.86 14.83
C ASN A 111 11.38 2.99 14.27
N PRO A 112 12.60 3.07 14.85
CA PRO A 112 13.70 2.20 14.47
C PRO A 112 13.38 0.76 14.84
N ASP A 113 13.87 -0.18 14.01
CA ASP A 113 13.79 -1.63 14.28
C ASP A 113 14.51 -2.01 15.58
#